data_AF-A0AA96GD91-F1
#
_entry.id   AF-A0AA96GD91-F1
#
_cell.length_a   1.000
_cell.length_b   1.000
_cell.length_c   1.000
_cell.angle_alpha   90.00
_cell.angle_beta   90.00
_cell.angle_gamma   90.00
#
_symmetry.space_group_name_H-M   'P 1'
#
loop_
_entity.id
_entity.type
_entity.pdbx_description
1 polymer ?
#
loop_
_entity_poly.entity_id
_entity_poly.type
_entity_poly.pdbx_seq_one_letter_code
_entity_poly.pdbx_strand_id
1 'polypeptide(L)'
;MLNQGEKLLIVHRRLFEKDTPRFFVGEVLIYEAGIVKVKGYTFVKDMFSGNMQKKSDLRTKVMSIVSGTLIVYQLPVTALLDSMGFSLDQDGGLVLTDEGGFSMDVSESLYKHETHQ
;
A
#
# COMPACT_ATOMS: atom_id res chain seq x y z
N MET A 1 11.61 1.58 -16.14
CA MET A 1 10.43 2.32 -16.65
C MET A 1 9.21 1.52 -16.26
N LEU A 2 8.12 2.16 -15.82
CA LEU A 2 6.86 1.47 -15.53
C LEU A 2 6.03 1.32 -16.80
N ASN A 3 5.34 0.19 -16.92
CA ASN A 3 4.46 -0.11 -18.06
C ASN A 3 2.98 0.06 -17.67
N GLN A 4 2.15 0.39 -18.66
CA GLN A 4 0.69 0.39 -18.47
C GLN A 4 0.22 -1.01 -18.06
N GLY A 5 -0.70 -1.07 -17.09
CA GLY A 5 -1.22 -2.33 -16.55
C GLY A 5 -0.41 -2.90 -15.38
N GLU A 6 0.79 -2.36 -15.09
CA GLU A 6 1.52 -2.75 -13.89
C GLU A 6 0.80 -2.28 -12.62
N LYS A 7 0.89 -3.09 -11.57
CA LYS A 7 0.23 -2.82 -10.29
C LYS A 7 1.25 -2.32 -9.29
N LEU A 8 0.90 -1.27 -8.56
CA LEU A 8 1.78 -0.62 -7.60
C LEU A 8 1.13 -0.58 -6.23
N LEU A 9 1.91 -0.85 -5.19
CA LEU A 9 1.67 -0.36 -3.84
C LEU A 9 2.51 0.89 -3.64
N ILE A 10 1.84 1.99 -3.29
CA ILE A 10 2.46 3.30 -3.06
C ILE A 10 2.23 3.68 -1.61
N VAL A 11 3.33 3.91 -0.90
CA VAL A 11 3.34 4.23 0.52
C VAL A 11 3.92 5.62 0.71
N HIS A 12 3.19 6.48 1.43
CA HIS A 12 3.76 7.74 1.87
C HIS A 12 4.79 7.48 2.97
N ARG A 13 6.02 7.95 2.76
CA ARG A 13 7.07 7.86 3.78
C ARG A 13 6.64 8.63 5.03
N ARG A 14 6.71 7.97 6.17
CA ARG A 14 6.52 8.60 7.48
C ARG A 14 7.80 9.33 7.86
N LEU A 15 7.67 10.58 8.29
CA LEU A 15 8.80 11.38 8.78
C LEU A 15 8.81 11.43 10.30
N PHE A 16 7.65 11.20 10.92
CA PHE A 16 7.47 11.23 12.37
C PHE A 16 6.71 9.99 12.85
N GLU A 17 6.97 9.59 14.10
CA GLU A 17 6.34 8.42 14.75
C GLU A 17 4.81 8.50 14.79
N LYS A 18 4.24 9.71 14.81
CA LYS A 18 2.78 9.93 14.85
C LYS A 18 2.13 9.99 13.47
N ASP A 19 2.91 9.96 12.39
CA ASP A 19 2.35 9.98 11.04
C ASP A 19 1.51 8.73 10.82
N THR A 20 0.28 8.90 10.33
CA THR A 20 -0.56 7.76 9.97
C THR A 20 -0.10 7.19 8.63
N PRO A 21 0.14 5.87 8.52
CA PRO A 21 0.48 5.26 7.25
C PRO A 21 -0.66 5.45 6.25
N ARG A 22 -0.30 5.78 5.01
CA ARG A 22 -1.25 5.96 3.90
C ARG A 22 -0.78 5.13 2.74
N PHE A 23 -1.62 4.18 2.36
CA PHE A 23 -1.35 3.28 1.25
C PHE A 23 -2.28 3.60 0.08
N PHE A 24 -1.76 3.42 -1.12
CA PHE A 24 -2.53 3.44 -2.33
C PHE A 24 -2.12 2.25 -3.18
N VAL A 25 -3.08 1.42 -3.57
CA VAL A 25 -2.83 0.28 -4.46
C VAL A 25 -3.59 0.52 -5.74
N GLY A 26 -2.91 0.41 -6.88
CA GLY A 26 -3.56 0.64 -8.16
C GLY A 26 -2.74 0.27 -9.37
N GLU A 27 -3.37 0.41 -10.53
CA GLU A 27 -2.82 0.09 -11.83
C GLU A 27 -2.26 1.34 -12.51
N VAL A 28 -1.09 1.21 -13.12
CA VAL A 28 -0.46 2.25 -13.95
C VAL A 28 -1.30 2.44 -15.21
N LEU A 29 -1.83 3.66 -15.37
CA LEU A 29 -2.45 4.09 -16.62
C LEU A 29 -1.42 4.67 -17.57
N ILE A 30 -0.54 5.54 -17.05
CA ILE A 30 0.47 6.27 -17.83
C ILE A 30 1.69 6.48 -16.93
N TYR A 31 2.90 6.35 -17.49
CA TYR A 31 4.15 6.76 -16.88
C TYR A 31 4.95 7.62 -17.85
N GLU A 32 5.37 8.80 -17.39
CA GLU A 32 6.17 9.73 -18.19
C GLU A 32 7.12 10.51 -17.28
N ALA A 33 8.42 10.47 -17.59
CA ALA A 33 9.44 11.28 -16.92
C ALA A 33 9.41 11.25 -15.36
N GLY A 34 9.19 10.08 -14.75
CA GLY A 34 9.15 9.93 -13.29
C GLY A 34 7.80 10.31 -12.66
N ILE A 35 6.81 10.70 -13.46
CA ILE A 35 5.43 10.94 -13.06
C ILE A 35 4.58 9.76 -13.49
N VAL A 36 3.73 9.27 -12.59
CA VAL A 36 2.82 8.16 -12.84
C VAL A 36 1.38 8.59 -12.60
N LYS A 37 0.48 8.17 -13.49
CA LYS A 37 -0.96 8.23 -13.31
C LYS A 37 -1.45 6.83 -12.97
N VAL A 38 -2.03 6.66 -11.79
CA VAL A 38 -2.42 5.36 -11.24
C VAL A 38 -3.89 5.38 -10.85
N LYS A 39 -4.64 4.34 -11.22
CA LYS A 39 -6.05 4.16 -10.85
C LYS A 39 -6.19 3.04 -9.84
N GLY A 40 -6.84 3.30 -8.71
CA GLY A 40 -6.95 2.31 -7.64
C GLY A 40 -7.55 2.84 -6.35
N TYR A 41 -7.23 2.18 -5.24
CA TYR A 41 -7.90 2.38 -3.96
C TYR A 41 -6.95 2.95 -2.91
N THR A 42 -7.48 3.83 -2.07
CA THR A 42 -6.76 4.34 -0.89
C THR A 42 -7.12 3.49 0.31
N PHE A 43 -6.09 3.11 1.07
CA PHE A 43 -6.26 2.47 2.36
C PHE A 43 -5.79 3.44 3.44
N VAL A 44 -6.62 3.60 4.48
CA VAL A 44 -6.32 4.44 5.65
C VAL A 44 -6.60 3.70 6.94
N LYS A 45 -5.87 4.03 8.01
CA LYS A 45 -6.17 3.51 9.34
C LYS A 45 -7.53 4.04 9.77
N ASP A 46 -8.44 3.14 10.10
CA ASP A 46 -9.69 3.51 10.76
C ASP A 46 -9.41 3.84 12.22
N MET A 47 -9.87 5.01 12.66
CA MET A 47 -9.56 5.51 14.00
C MET A 47 -10.38 4.79 15.08
N PHE A 48 -11.48 4.15 14.71
CA PHE A 48 -12.32 3.41 15.66
C PHE A 48 -11.80 1.99 15.88
N SER A 49 -11.63 1.21 14.82
CA SER A 49 -11.15 -0.17 14.90
C SER A 49 -9.63 -0.29 15.00
N GLY A 50 -8.88 0.75 14.63
CA GLY A 50 -7.43 0.70 14.51
C GLY A 50 -6.93 -0.06 13.28
N ASN A 51 -7.82 -0.70 12.53
CA ASN A 51 -7.47 -1.53 11.37
C ASN A 51 -7.30 -0.69 10.11
N MET A 52 -6.52 -1.21 9.17
CA MET A 52 -6.40 -0.62 7.84
C MET A 52 -7.65 -0.91 7.01
N GLN A 53 -8.33 0.13 6.55
CA GLN A 53 -9.57 0.03 5.80
C GLN A 53 -9.44 0.59 4.39
N LYS A 54 -10.04 -0.13 3.43
CA LYS A 54 -10.18 0.28 2.03
C LYS A 54 -11.26 1.35 1.92
N LYS A 55 -10.96 2.49 1.28
CA LYS A 55 -12.00 3.45 0.87
C LYS A 55 -12.78 2.90 -0.32
N SER A 56 -14.10 3.03 -0.29
CA SER A 56 -15.01 2.59 -1.36
C SER A 56 -14.71 3.25 -2.72
N ASP A 57 -14.23 4.50 -2.70
CA ASP A 57 -14.04 5.25 -3.93
C ASP A 57 -12.79 4.78 -4.69
N LEU A 58 -13.00 4.37 -5.93
CA LEU A 58 -11.94 4.21 -6.92
C LEU A 58 -11.44 5.60 -7.35
N ARG A 59 -10.12 5.83 -7.26
CA ARG A 59 -9.51 7.14 -7.51
C ARG A 59 -8.40 7.04 -8.55
N THR A 60 -8.23 8.10 -9.34
CA THR A 60 -7.05 8.28 -10.18
C THR A 60 -6.13 9.31 -9.50
N LYS A 61 -4.86 8.95 -9.29
CA LYS A 61 -3.85 9.84 -8.69
C LYS A 61 -2.72 10.07 -9.68
N VAL A 62 -2.20 11.29 -9.71
CA VAL A 62 -0.96 11.66 -10.42
C VAL A 62 0.10 11.94 -9.37
N MET A 63 1.24 11.26 -9.46
CA MET A 63 2.28 11.28 -8.43
C MET A 63 3.66 11.28 -9.07
N SER A 64 4.61 12.01 -8.48
CA SER A 64 6.03 11.89 -8.82
C SER A 64 6.66 10.78 -7.97
N ILE A 65 7.04 9.68 -8.61
CA ILE A 65 7.67 8.54 -7.93
C ILE A 65 9.17 8.76 -7.69
N VAL A 66 9.74 9.81 -8.27
CA VAL A 66 11.13 10.24 -8.04
C VAL A 66 11.26 11.27 -6.92
N SER A 67 10.16 11.65 -6.25
CA SER A 67 10.13 12.72 -5.25
C SER A 67 10.79 12.39 -3.90
N GLY A 68 11.20 11.14 -3.67
CA GLY A 68 11.76 10.67 -2.39
C GLY A 68 10.75 10.61 -1.22
N THR A 69 9.53 11.11 -1.41
CA THR A 69 8.44 11.09 -0.41
C THR A 69 7.60 9.81 -0.43
N LEU A 70 7.78 9.00 -1.47
CA LEU A 70 7.05 7.77 -1.71
C LEU A 70 7.99 6.57 -1.68
N ILE A 71 7.53 5.48 -1.08
CA ILE A 71 8.08 4.15 -1.30
C ILE A 71 7.12 3.46 -2.26
N VAL A 72 7.64 2.93 -3.37
CA VAL A 72 6.83 2.34 -4.44
C VAL A 72 7.27 0.90 -4.65
N TYR A 73 6.35 -0.02 -4.42
CA TYR A 73 6.54 -1.44 -4.69
C TYR A 73 5.78 -1.80 -5.95
N GLN A 74 6.43 -2.55 -6.84
CA GLN A 74 5.76 -3.19 -7.97
C GLN A 74 5.16 -4.51 -7.50
N LEU A 75 3.85 -4.67 -7.70
CA LEU A 75 3.12 -5.88 -7.37
C LEU A 75 3.10 -6.84 -8.57
N PRO A 76 2.92 -8.15 -8.34
CA PRO A 76 2.71 -9.10 -9.41
C PRO A 76 1.51 -8.70 -10.28
N VAL A 77 1.60 -8.95 -11.59
CA VAL A 77 0.49 -8.72 -12.53
C VAL A 77 -0.76 -9.54 -12.17
N THR A 78 -0.59 -10.64 -11.43
CA THR A 78 -1.69 -11.50 -10.97
C THR A 78 -2.49 -10.92 -9.79
N ALA A 79 -2.00 -9.87 -9.12
CA ALA A 79 -2.63 -9.31 -7.93
C ALA A 79 -4.01 -8.70 -8.21
N LEU A 80 -5.04 -9.05 -7.46
CA LEU A 80 -6.43 -8.65 -7.69
C LEU A 80 -6.76 -7.35 -6.93
N LEU A 81 -6.74 -6.20 -7.64
CA LEU A 81 -6.92 -4.88 -7.04
C LEU A 81 -8.26 -4.69 -6.30
N ASP A 82 -9.33 -5.29 -6.82
CA ASP A 82 -10.68 -5.11 -6.27
C ASP A 82 -10.89 -5.86 -4.96
N SER A 83 -10.21 -6.99 -4.75
CA SER A 83 -10.23 -7.76 -3.49
C SER A 83 -9.05 -7.44 -2.56
N MET A 84 -8.16 -6.53 -2.97
CA MET A 84 -7.01 -6.13 -2.17
C MET A 84 -7.42 -5.57 -0.80
N GLY A 85 -6.77 -6.05 0.25
CA GLY A 85 -7.05 -5.72 1.65
C GLY A 85 -5.81 -5.79 2.54
N PHE A 86 -5.93 -5.27 3.75
CA PHE A 86 -4.90 -5.39 4.77
C PHE A 86 -5.39 -6.25 5.92
N SER A 87 -4.54 -7.12 6.43
CA SER A 87 -4.75 -7.86 7.67
C SER A 87 -3.52 -7.77 8.57
N LEU A 88 -3.70 -8.14 9.83
CA LEU A 88 -2.58 -8.40 10.73
C LEU A 88 -2.25 -9.90 10.69
N ASP A 89 -0.98 -10.25 10.68
CA ASP A 89 -0.54 -11.62 10.89
C ASP A 89 -0.56 -12.01 12.38
N GLN A 90 -0.11 -13.23 12.69
CA GLN A 90 -0.08 -13.75 14.06
C GLN A 90 0.85 -12.96 15.00
N ASP A 91 1.81 -12.24 14.44
CA ASP A 91 2.80 -11.44 15.17
C ASP A 91 2.44 -9.95 15.21
N GLY A 92 1.27 -9.57 14.66
CA GLY A 92 0.83 -8.18 14.56
C GLY A 92 1.47 -7.39 13.41
N GLY A 93 2.17 -8.08 12.50
CA GLY A 93 2.70 -7.51 11.27
C GLY A 93 1.58 -7.14 10.29
N LEU A 94 1.73 -6.01 9.59
CA LEU A 94 0.76 -5.55 8.62
C LEU A 94 1.03 -6.21 7.27
N VAL A 95 0.05 -6.97 6.78
CA VAL A 95 0.17 -7.74 5.53
C VAL A 95 -0.86 -7.25 4.52
N LEU A 96 -0.42 -6.99 3.29
CA LEU A 96 -1.26 -6.72 2.13
C LEU A 96 -1.60 -8.05 1.45
N THR A 97 -2.89 -8.32 1.23
CA THR A 97 -3.37 -9.57 0.64
C THR A 97 -4.48 -9.34 -0.39
N ASP A 98 -4.74 -10.36 -1.21
CA ASP A 98 -5.94 -10.43 -2.05
C ASP A 98 -6.58 -11.83 -2.03
N GLU A 99 -7.72 -11.98 -2.69
CA GLU A 99 -8.43 -13.27 -2.81
C GLU A 99 -7.77 -14.25 -3.80
N GLY A 100 -6.79 -13.79 -4.58
CA GLY A 100 -6.02 -14.60 -5.54
C GLY A 100 -4.83 -15.31 -4.91
N GLY A 101 -4.60 -15.14 -3.60
CA GLY A 101 -3.49 -15.75 -2.85
C GLY A 101 -2.22 -14.91 -2.84
N PHE A 102 -2.25 -13.66 -3.33
CA PHE A 102 -1.15 -12.73 -3.12
C PHE A 102 -1.05 -12.35 -1.64
N SER A 103 0.18 -12.24 -1.15
CA SER A 103 0.50 -11.78 0.20
C SER A 103 1.85 -11.06 0.22
N MET A 104 1.91 -9.94 0.94
CA MET A 104 3.12 -9.14 1.10
C MET A 104 3.15 -8.51 2.49
N ASP A 105 4.17 -8.81 3.27
CA ASP A 105 4.47 -8.12 4.53
C ASP A 105 4.94 -6.68 4.22
N VAL A 106 4.28 -5.70 4.82
CA VAL A 106 4.59 -4.26 4.69
C VAL A 106 4.95 -3.62 6.04
N SER A 107 5.26 -4.45 7.04
CA SER A 107 5.63 -4.00 8.38
C SER A 107 6.92 -3.16 8.35
N GLU A 108 6.93 -2.07 9.11
CA GLU A 108 8.08 -1.15 9.18
C GLU A 108 9.20 -1.65 10.13
N SER A 109 8.91 -2.65 10.96
CA SER A 109 9.84 -3.16 11.97
C SER A 109 9.75 -4.67 12.11
N LEU A 110 10.90 -5.32 12.25
CA LEU A 110 11.01 -6.75 12.54
C LEU A 110 10.83 -7.10 14.03
N TYR A 111 10.94 -6.10 14.92
CA TYR A 111 10.90 -6.32 16.37
C TYR A 111 9.46 -6.54 16.85
N LYS A 112 9.15 -7.82 17.05
CA LYS A 112 7.94 -8.34 17.66
C LYS A 112 7.97 -8.01 19.16
N HIS A 113 6.82 -7.71 19.75
CA HIS A 113 6.70 -7.55 21.19
C HIS A 113 7.27 -8.78 21.90
N GLU A 114 8.44 -8.65 22.55
CA GLU A 114 8.71 -9.48 23.71
C GLU A 114 7.70 -9.06 24.78
N THR A 115 6.77 -9.96 25.09
CA THR A 115 5.86 -9.84 26.22
C THR A 115 6.71 -9.79 27.49
N HIS A 116 7.10 -8.59 27.90
CA HIS A 116 7.56 -8.38 29.26
C HIS A 116 6.34 -8.13 30.15
N GLN A 117 6.14 -9.12 31.04
CA GLN A 117 5.25 -9.22 32.20
C GLN A 117 3.98 -10.06 32.00
#